data_AF-A0A097CRV6-F1
#
_entry.id   AF-A0A097CRV6-F1
#
_cell.length_a   1.000
_cell.length_b   1.000
_cell.length_c   1.000
_cell.angle_alpha   90.00
_cell.angle_beta   90.00
_cell.angle_gamma   90.00
#
_symmetry.space_group_name_H-M   'P 1'
#
loop_
_entity.id
_entity.type
_entity.pdbx_description
1 polymer ?
#
loop_
_entity_poly.entity_id
_entity_poly.type
_entity_poly.pdbx_seq_one_letter_code
_entity_poly.pdbx_strand_id
1 'polypeptide(L)'
;MTGLPEPTGLHEPVAAILRDEVLAAVLPGLDVQPTANLFESGADSLALIRLVNRANRVFEVEVDAAAFFQQPTSDVLTRLVVDQLQGGTGPGAAQ
;
A
#
# COMPACT_ATOMS: atom_id res chain seq x y z
N MET A 1 22.05 -21.15 -5.38
CA MET A 1 20.65 -20.99 -5.82
C MET A 1 19.85 -20.95 -4.54
N THR A 2 19.59 -19.80 -3.93
CA THR A 2 18.78 -18.69 -4.45
C THR A 2 19.30 -17.38 -3.84
N GLY A 3 19.74 -16.44 -4.68
CA GLY A 3 19.92 -15.06 -4.23
C GLY A 3 18.53 -14.53 -3.91
N LEU A 4 18.26 -14.24 -2.64
CA LEU A 4 17.13 -13.39 -2.29
C LEU A 4 17.31 -12.08 -3.08
N PRO A 5 16.27 -11.60 -3.80
CA PRO A 5 16.36 -10.30 -4.46
C PRO A 5 16.71 -9.27 -3.39
N GLU A 6 17.74 -8.47 -3.63
CA GLU A 6 18.15 -7.39 -2.73
C GLU A 6 16.89 -6.60 -2.33
N PRO A 7 16.57 -6.47 -1.03
CA PRO A 7 15.42 -5.68 -0.65
C PRO A 7 15.71 -4.26 -1.13
N THR A 8 14.92 -3.82 -2.11
CA THR A 8 14.70 -2.41 -2.38
C THR A 8 14.43 -1.79 -1.01
N GLY A 9 15.41 -1.09 -0.41
CA GLY A 9 15.59 -1.06 1.06
C GLY A 9 14.40 -0.65 1.91
N LEU A 10 13.40 0.02 1.32
CA LEU A 10 12.17 0.44 1.97
C LEU A 10 10.95 -0.46 1.68
N HIS A 11 10.98 -1.30 0.64
CA HIS A 11 9.83 -2.10 0.24
C HIS A 11 9.40 -3.10 1.30
N GLU A 12 10.34 -3.89 1.82
CA GLU A 12 10.04 -4.87 2.86
C GLU A 12 9.54 -4.25 4.18
N PRO A 13 10.19 -3.21 4.75
CA PRO A 13 9.66 -2.59 5.96
C PRO A 13 8.32 -1.88 5.73
N VAL A 14 8.09 -1.25 4.57
CA VAL A 14 6.79 -0.65 4.24
C VAL A 14 5.71 -1.73 4.07
N ALA A 15 6.03 -2.85 3.41
CA ALA A 15 5.11 -3.97 3.26
C ALA A 15 4.71 -4.57 4.60
N ALA A 16 5.66 -4.70 5.54
CA ALA A 16 5.39 -5.17 6.89
C ALA A 16 4.42 -4.23 7.62
N ILE A 17 4.69 -2.92 7.64
CA ILE A 17 3.81 -1.93 8.28
C ILE A 17 2.44 -1.90 7.60
N LEU A 18 2.37 -1.96 6.27
CA LEU A 18 1.09 -2.03 5.55
C LEU A 18 0.29 -3.25 5.98
N ARG A 19 0.91 -4.42 6.09
CA ARG A 19 0.25 -5.63 6.56
C ARG A 19 -0.29 -5.48 7.98
N ASP A 20 0.56 -5.08 8.90
CA ASP A 20 0.30 -5.15 10.34
C ASP A 20 -0.52 -3.96 10.86
N GLU A 21 -0.42 -2.78 10.26
CA GLU A 21 -1.08 -1.54 10.72
C GLU A 21 -2.22 -1.05 9.82
N VAL A 22 -2.14 -1.33 8.52
CA VAL A 22 -3.09 -0.80 7.54
C VAL A 22 -4.11 -1.86 7.15
N LEU A 23 -3.65 -3.03 6.66
CA LEU A 23 -4.51 -4.14 6.29
C LEU A 23 -5.21 -4.72 7.51
N ALA A 24 -4.48 -5.06 8.58
CA ALA A 24 -5.09 -5.64 9.78
C ALA A 24 -6.15 -4.73 10.41
N ALA A 25 -5.99 -3.40 10.30
CA ALA A 25 -6.96 -2.43 10.83
C ALA A 25 -8.24 -2.30 9.98
N VAL A 26 -8.15 -2.50 8.66
CA VAL A 26 -9.28 -2.28 7.74
C VAL A 26 -9.97 -3.59 7.35
N LEU A 27 -9.20 -4.67 7.25
CA LEU A 27 -9.63 -6.01 6.83
C LEU A 27 -9.12 -7.05 7.85
N PRO A 28 -9.62 -7.02 9.09
CA PRO A 28 -9.16 -7.93 10.14
C PRO A 28 -9.45 -9.39 9.75
N GLY A 29 -8.44 -10.25 9.86
CA GLY A 29 -8.55 -11.68 9.56
C GLY A 29 -8.47 -12.04 8.08
N LEU A 30 -8.23 -11.06 7.19
CA LEU A 30 -8.04 -11.31 5.78
C LEU A 30 -6.56 -11.59 5.49
N ASP A 31 -6.22 -12.87 5.32
CA ASP A 31 -4.89 -13.30 4.87
C ASP A 31 -4.88 -13.33 3.34
N VAL A 32 -4.19 -12.36 2.74
CA VAL A 32 -4.13 -12.15 1.30
C VAL A 32 -2.69 -12.13 0.83
N GLN A 33 -2.44 -12.83 -0.28
CA GLN A 33 -1.14 -12.76 -0.92
C GLN A 33 -0.87 -11.33 -1.41
N PRO A 34 0.40 -10.86 -1.44
CA PRO A 34 0.72 -9.50 -1.83
C PRO A 34 0.19 -9.09 -3.20
N THR A 35 0.13 -10.05 -4.13
CA THR A 35 -0.33 -9.89 -5.50
C THR A 35 -1.81 -10.23 -5.70
N ALA A 36 -2.50 -10.70 -4.65
CA ALA A 36 -3.92 -11.03 -4.72
C ALA A 36 -4.76 -9.74 -4.77
N ASN A 37 -5.76 -9.76 -5.64
CA ASN A 37 -6.70 -8.65 -5.74
C ASN A 37 -7.58 -8.63 -4.48
N LEU A 38 -7.58 -7.49 -3.78
CA LEU A 38 -8.30 -7.31 -2.53
C LEU A 38 -9.83 -7.37 -2.74
N PHE A 39 -10.35 -6.89 -3.88
CA PHE A 39 -11.77 -7.06 -4.20
C PHE A 39 -12.16 -8.52 -4.34
N GLU A 40 -11.35 -9.31 -5.04
CA GLU A 40 -11.60 -10.75 -5.21
C GLU A 40 -11.49 -11.52 -3.89
N SER A 41 -10.70 -10.97 -2.96
CA SER A 41 -10.53 -11.50 -1.60
C SER A 41 -11.68 -11.11 -0.65
N GLY A 42 -12.63 -10.29 -1.11
CA GLY A 42 -13.81 -9.88 -0.33
C GLY A 42 -13.74 -8.48 0.28
N ALA A 43 -12.74 -7.67 -0.06
CA ALA A 43 -12.72 -6.26 0.32
C ALA A 43 -13.77 -5.47 -0.49
N ASP A 44 -14.52 -4.61 0.19
CA ASP A 44 -15.42 -3.66 -0.45
C ASP A 44 -14.72 -2.35 -0.83
N SER A 45 -15.37 -1.53 -1.66
CA SER A 45 -14.83 -0.26 -2.13
C SER A 45 -14.53 0.73 -1.00
N LEU A 46 -15.33 0.74 0.07
CA LEU A 46 -15.10 1.58 1.24
C LEU A 46 -13.89 1.08 2.04
N ALA A 47 -13.68 -0.23 2.14
CA ALA A 47 -12.46 -0.82 2.68
C ALA A 47 -11.23 -0.38 1.88
N LEU A 48 -11.27 -0.39 0.55
CA LEU A 48 -10.15 0.08 -0.26
C LEU A 48 -9.86 1.58 -0.08
N ILE A 49 -10.89 2.42 -0.03
CA ILE A 49 -10.71 3.86 0.28
C ILE A 49 -10.09 4.03 1.67
N ARG A 50 -10.54 3.26 2.67
CA ARG A 50 -9.98 3.28 4.03
C ARG A 50 -8.51 2.83 4.06
N LEU A 51 -8.13 1.83 3.27
CA LEU A 51 -6.74 1.38 3.15
C LEU A 51 -5.83 2.50 2.65
N VAL A 52 -6.19 3.16 1.54
CA VAL A 52 -5.40 4.27 0.98
C VAL A 52 -5.29 5.42 1.98
N ASN A 53 -6.43 5.84 2.57
CA ASN A 53 -6.43 6.93 3.54
C ASN A 53 -5.59 6.62 4.78
N ARG A 54 -5.58 5.37 5.23
CA ARG A 54 -4.78 4.96 6.39
C ARG A 54 -3.31 4.82 6.04
N ALA A 55 -2.96 4.29 4.87
CA ALA A 55 -1.58 4.30 4.38
C ALA A 55 -1.01 5.73 4.31
N ASN A 56 -1.77 6.67 3.72
CA ASN A 56 -1.38 8.08 3.64
C ASN A 56 -1.10 8.69 5.02
N ARG A 57 -1.91 8.36 6.03
CA ARG A 57 -1.71 8.84 7.41
C ARG A 57 -0.55 8.16 8.14
N VAL A 58 -0.33 6.86 7.92
CA VAL A 58 0.70 6.09 8.63
C VAL A 58 2.10 6.43 8.11
N PHE A 59 2.23 6.64 6.80
CA PHE A 59 3.52 6.93 6.16
C PHE A 59 3.73 8.42 5.85
N GLU A 60 2.76 9.27 6.17
CA GLU A 60 2.79 10.72 5.86
C GLU A 60 3.03 11.01 4.36
N VAL A 61 2.32 10.26 3.50
CA VAL A 61 2.41 10.35 2.03
C VAL A 61 1.06 10.67 1.40
N GLU A 62 1.08 11.02 0.12
CA GLU A 62 -0.11 11.30 -0.70
C GLU A 62 -0.22 10.29 -1.85
N VAL A 63 -0.63 9.05 -1.54
CA VAL A 63 -0.92 8.03 -2.56
C VAL A 63 -2.24 8.36 -3.26
N ASP A 64 -2.21 8.37 -4.59
CA ASP A 64 -3.40 8.49 -5.42
C ASP A 64 -4.23 7.20 -5.37
N ALA A 65 -5.46 7.33 -4.86
CA ALA A 65 -6.41 6.23 -4.82
C ALA A 65 -6.71 5.70 -6.23
N ALA A 66 -6.78 6.55 -7.26
CA ALA A 66 -7.08 6.13 -8.62
C ALA A 66 -6.01 5.18 -9.18
N ALA A 67 -4.73 5.43 -8.86
CA ALA A 67 -3.62 4.55 -9.20
C ALA A 67 -3.73 3.19 -8.49
N PHE A 68 -4.09 3.18 -7.21
CA PHE A 68 -4.32 1.96 -6.45
C PHE A 68 -5.53 1.16 -6.97
N PHE A 69 -6.62 1.83 -7.35
CA PHE A 69 -7.84 1.18 -7.85
C PHE A 69 -7.65 0.45 -9.19
N GLN A 70 -6.60 0.76 -9.97
CA GLN A 70 -6.28 0.01 -11.20
C GLN A 70 -5.93 -1.45 -10.89
N GLN A 71 -5.20 -1.68 -9.79
CA GLN A 71 -4.79 -3.02 -9.36
C GLN A 71 -4.69 -3.02 -7.83
N PRO A 72 -5.81 -3.28 -7.13
CA PRO A 72 -5.90 -3.11 -5.69
C PRO A 72 -5.31 -4.32 -4.96
N THR A 73 -3.99 -4.39 -4.97
CA THR A 73 -3.20 -5.40 -4.26
C THR A 73 -2.34 -4.71 -3.21
N SER A 74 -1.96 -5.42 -2.14
CA SER A 74 -1.12 -4.81 -1.11
C SER A 74 0.29 -4.52 -1.62
N ASP A 75 0.79 -5.27 -2.61
CA ASP A 75 2.05 -5.00 -3.29
C ASP A 75 2.03 -3.67 -4.06
N VAL A 76 0.95 -3.40 -4.81
CA VAL A 76 0.77 -2.10 -5.49
C VAL A 76 0.73 -0.95 -4.50
N LEU A 77 -0.02 -1.09 -3.39
CA LEU A 77 -0.06 -0.07 -2.35
C LEU A 77 1.31 0.15 -1.71
N THR A 78 2.06 -0.92 -1.47
CA THR A 78 3.45 -0.86 -0.95
C THR A 78 4.33 -0.08 -1.91
N ARG A 79 4.29 -0.41 -3.19
CA ARG A 79 5.08 0.27 -4.21
C ARG A 79 4.75 1.76 -4.30
N LEU A 80 3.48 2.13 -4.27
CA LEU A 80 3.05 3.54 -4.31
C LEU A 80 3.55 4.32 -3.09
N VAL A 81 3.49 3.71 -1.89
CA VAL A 81 4.05 4.34 -0.68
C VAL A 81 5.56 4.48 -0.78
N VAL A 82 6.27 3.44 -1.22
CA VAL A 82 7.73 3.48 -1.39
C VAL A 82 8.13 4.55 -2.39
N ASP A 83 7.42 4.68 -3.51
CA ASP A 83 7.64 5.70 -4.52
C ASP A 83 7.50 7.12 -3.93
N GLN A 84 6.46 7.37 -3.13
CA GLN A 84 6.30 8.65 -2.43
C GLN A 84 7.41 8.93 -1.40
N LEU A 85 7.86 7.90 -0.67
CA LEU A 85 8.93 8.03 0.33
C LEU A 85 10.31 8.26 -0.31
N GLN A 86 10.57 7.66 -1.48
CA GLN A 86 11.83 7.79 -2.21
C GLN A 86 11.87 9.01 -3.12
N GLY A 87 10.73 9.33 -3.72
CA GLY A 87 10.52 10.40 -4.68
C GLY A 87 10.03 11.69 -4.04
N GLY A 88 10.27 11.89 -2.74
CA GLY A 88 9.83 13.06 -1.96
C GLY A 88 10.31 14.40 -2.55
N THR A 89 9.70 14.83 -3.64
CA THR A 89 9.64 16.18 -4.22
C THR A 89 8.57 16.22 -5.34
N GLY A 90 7.36 16.65 -4.98
CA GLY A 90 6.55 17.60 -5.78
C GLY A 90 5.12 17.19 -6.20
N PRO A 91 4.18 18.14 -6.34
CA PRO A 91 3.94 19.36 -5.58
C PRO A 91 2.60 19.29 -4.81
N GLY A 92 2.63 19.50 -3.50
CA GLY A 92 1.49 20.05 -2.77
C GLY A 92 1.29 21.50 -3.18
N ALA A 93 0.78 21.73 -4.39
CA ALA A 93 0.35 23.04 -4.83
C ALA A 93 -0.94 23.39 -4.10
N ALA A 94 -0.92 24.53 -3.43
CA ALA A 94 -2.11 25.34 -3.22
C ALA A 94 -3.04 25.27 -4.44
N GLN A 95 -4.29 24.90 -4.20
CA GLN A 95 -5.44 25.19 -5.06
C GLN A 95 -6.62 25.52 -4.15
#